data_AF-A0A7V1CYL3-F1
#
_entry.id   AF-A0A7V1CYL3-F1
#
_cell.length_a   1.000
_cell.length_b   1.000
_cell.length_c   1.000
_cell.angle_alpha   90.00
_cell.angle_beta   90.00
_cell.angle_gamma   90.00
#
_symmetry.space_group_name_H-M   'P 1'
#
loop_
_entity.id
_entity.type
_entity.pdbx_description
1 polymer ?
#
loop_
_entity_poly.entity_id
_entity_poly.type
_entity_poly.pdbx_seq_one_letter_code
_entity_poly.pdbx_strand_id
1 'polypeptide(L)'
;MEIINGFKSGVRSGINNNGYVVYCRYGLPHLICLPINRPDDPLLNPALSHLKALNGYYAKQFFVNLHPALNSADIVSVLYQYVMQSPVALADYNQAELIELLSILTSQSKLLIIPLFE
;
A
#
# COMPACT_ATOMS: atom_id res chain seq x y z
N MET A 1 20.54 -15.50 18.55
CA MET A 1 19.60 -14.38 18.45
C MET A 1 19.17 -14.33 17.00
N GLU A 2 18.08 -15.02 16.67
CA GLU A 2 17.65 -15.19 15.28
C GLU A 2 16.74 -14.03 14.89
N ILE A 3 17.16 -13.25 13.89
CA ILE A 3 16.35 -12.21 13.28
C ILE A 3 15.30 -12.93 12.44
N ILE A 4 14.05 -12.92 12.90
CA ILE A 4 12.93 -13.50 12.16
C ILE A 4 12.64 -12.58 10.97
N ASN A 5 13.35 -12.80 9.87
CA ASN A 5 13.05 -12.23 8.55
C ASN A 5 11.75 -12.88 8.01
N GLY A 6 10.62 -12.36 8.47
CA GLY A 6 9.29 -12.91 8.20
C GLY A 6 8.52 -12.27 7.04
N PHE A 7 9.00 -11.20 6.41
CA PHE A 7 8.33 -10.64 5.22
C PHE A 7 8.86 -11.31 3.95
N LYS A 8 8.33 -12.51 3.66
CA LYS A 8 8.57 -13.19 2.39
C LYS A 8 7.82 -12.48 1.27
N SER A 9 8.59 -11.85 0.39
CA SER A 9 8.18 -11.56 -0.99
C SER A 9 7.75 -12.87 -1.67
N GLY A 10 6.49 -12.93 -2.12
CA GLY A 10 6.04 -13.90 -3.12
C GLY A 10 5.61 -15.29 -2.64
N VAL A 11 4.32 -15.56 -2.88
CA VAL A 11 3.67 -16.87 -3.12
C VAL A 11 3.64 -17.86 -1.94
N ARG A 12 2.56 -17.78 -1.16
CA ARG A 12 1.98 -18.94 -0.45
C ARG A 12 0.47 -18.98 -0.67
N SER A 13 0.02 -20.08 -1.26
CA SER A 13 -1.39 -20.44 -1.45
C SER A 13 -2.05 -20.62 -0.07
N GLY A 14 -3.06 -19.80 0.22
CA GLY A 14 -3.75 -19.65 1.50
C GLY A 14 -3.94 -18.16 1.80
N ILE A 15 -5.18 -17.71 1.99
CA ILE A 15 -5.59 -16.30 2.13
C ILE A 15 -4.96 -15.66 3.39
N ASN A 16 -3.69 -15.27 3.30
CA ASN A 16 -3.00 -14.39 4.24
C ASN A 16 -2.51 -13.18 3.43
N ASN A 17 -3.46 -12.36 2.99
CA ASN A 17 -3.27 -11.23 2.07
C ASN A 17 -3.21 -9.89 2.84
N ASN A 18 -2.35 -9.83 3.86
CA ASN A 18 -2.31 -8.75 4.86
C ASN A 18 -1.90 -7.37 4.31
N GLY A 19 -1.65 -7.26 3.00
CA GLY A 19 -1.26 -6.03 2.32
C GLY A 19 0.11 -6.12 1.66
N TYR A 20 0.66 -4.96 1.32
CA TYR A 20 1.96 -4.78 0.68
C TYR A 20 2.80 -3.81 1.48
N VAL A 21 4.06 -4.17 1.74
CA VAL A 21 5.04 -3.23 2.28
C VAL A 21 5.60 -2.42 1.11
N VAL A 22 5.52 -1.10 1.23
CA VAL A 22 6.10 -0.14 0.28
C VAL A 22 7.00 0.84 1.01
N TYR A 23 7.93 1.43 0.27
CA TYR A 23 8.88 2.40 0.80
C TYR A 23 8.56 3.78 0.24
N CYS A 24 8.34 4.76 1.11
CA CYS A 24 8.15 6.15 0.68
C CYS A 24 9.47 6.78 0.24
N ARG A 25 9.45 8.02 -0.26
CA ARG A 25 10.64 8.77 -0.73
C ARG A 25 11.85 8.74 0.21
N TYR A 26 11.62 8.68 1.53
CA TYR A 26 12.68 8.66 2.54
C TYR A 26 13.20 7.25 2.85
N GLY A 27 12.75 6.23 2.13
CA GLY A 27 13.11 4.83 2.37
C GLY A 27 12.42 4.22 3.59
N LEU A 28 11.44 4.91 4.19
CA LEU A 28 10.72 4.42 5.36
C LEU A 28 9.60 3.44 4.94
N PRO A 29 9.47 2.29 5.62
CA PRO A 29 8.50 1.26 5.27
C PRO A 29 7.08 1.63 5.72
N HIS A 30 6.10 1.34 4.86
CA HIS A 30 4.68 1.51 5.11
C HIS A 30 3.93 0.25 4.65
N LEU A 31 2.99 -0.22 5.47
CA LEU A 31 2.04 -1.25 5.08
C LEU A 31 0.85 -0.61 4.39
N ILE A 32 0.55 -1.07 3.18
CA ILE A 32 -0.67 -0.75 2.44
C ILE A 32 -1.60 -1.96 2.48
N CYS A 33 -2.76 -1.82 3.09
CA CYS A 33 -3.72 -2.92 3.22
C CYS A 33 -5.16 -2.45 3.10
N LEU A 34 -6.04 -3.38 2.70
CA LEU A 34 -7.48 -3.17 2.85
C LEU A 34 -7.86 -3.24 4.34
N PRO A 35 -8.91 -2.52 4.79
CA PRO A 35 -9.34 -2.56 6.19
C PRO A 35 -9.59 -3.97 6.74
N ILE A 36 -10.16 -4.85 5.91
CA ILE A 36 -10.43 -6.24 6.27
C ILE A 36 -9.15 -7.08 6.46
N ASN A 37 -8.03 -6.62 5.91
CA ASN A 37 -6.74 -7.29 5.92
C ASN A 37 -5.77 -6.62 6.90
N ARG A 38 -6.23 -5.62 7.67
CA ARG A 38 -5.40 -4.96 8.68
C ARG A 38 -4.97 -6.00 9.73
N PRO A 39 -3.67 -6.14 10.02
CA PRO A 39 -3.21 -7.02 11.09
C PRO A 39 -3.83 -6.63 12.44
N ASP A 40 -4.26 -7.63 13.20
CA ASP A 40 -4.70 -7.48 14.59
C ASP A 40 -3.47 -7.47 15.52
N ASP A 41 -2.69 -6.39 15.42
CA ASP A 41 -1.48 -6.17 16.20
C ASP A 41 -1.64 -4.87 17.02
N PRO A 42 -1.69 -4.95 18.36
CA PRO A 42 -1.81 -3.79 19.24
C PRO A 42 -0.64 -2.79 19.13
N LEU A 43 0.52 -3.23 18.66
CA LEU A 43 1.72 -2.40 18.49
C LEU A 43 1.78 -1.74 17.11
N LEU A 44 0.86 -2.10 16.21
CA LEU A 44 0.82 -1.52 14.88
C LEU A 44 0.32 -0.07 14.94
N ASN A 45 1.09 0.83 14.35
CA ASN A 45 0.73 2.24 14.24
C ASN A 45 -0.67 2.44 13.62
N PRO A 46 -1.36 3.55 13.97
CA PRO A 46 -2.57 3.92 13.27
C PRO A 46 -2.27 4.26 11.79
N ALA A 47 -3.27 4.05 10.93
CA ALA A 47 -3.19 4.51 9.55
C ALA A 47 -3.07 6.03 9.49
N LEU A 48 -2.29 6.54 8.53
CA LEU A 48 -2.01 7.96 8.37
C LEU A 48 -3.27 8.75 7.99
N SER A 49 -3.92 9.34 8.99
CA SER A 49 -5.19 10.06 8.83
C SER A 49 -5.08 11.29 7.93
N HIS A 50 -3.93 11.98 7.94
CA HIS A 50 -3.69 13.18 7.12
C HIS A 50 -3.72 12.88 5.61
N LEU A 51 -3.45 11.64 5.20
CA LEU A 51 -3.54 11.23 3.79
C LEU A 51 -4.98 11.27 3.26
N LYS A 52 -5.98 11.33 4.14
CA LYS A 52 -7.39 11.47 3.78
C LYS A 52 -7.78 12.91 3.43
N ALA A 53 -7.01 13.89 3.88
CA ALA A 53 -7.34 15.30 3.70
C ALA A 53 -7.34 15.70 2.22
N LEU A 54 -8.06 16.78 1.90
CA LEU A 54 -8.12 17.38 0.56
C LEU A 54 -8.44 16.33 -0.53
N ASN A 55 -9.44 15.47 -0.26
CA ASN A 55 -9.87 14.40 -1.15
C ASN A 55 -8.73 13.46 -1.60
N GLY A 56 -7.78 13.16 -0.70
CA GLY A 56 -6.66 12.27 -1.00
C GLY A 56 -5.48 12.93 -1.69
N TYR A 57 -5.40 14.27 -1.73
CA TYR A 57 -4.26 14.99 -2.31
C TYR A 57 -2.91 14.51 -1.73
N TYR A 58 -2.81 14.36 -0.40
CA TYR A 58 -1.58 13.89 0.23
C TYR A 58 -1.31 12.41 -0.03
N ALA A 59 -2.36 11.58 -0.16
CA ALA A 59 -2.21 10.19 -0.61
C ALA A 59 -1.63 10.14 -2.03
N LYS A 60 -2.10 11.01 -2.94
CA LYS A 60 -1.55 11.14 -4.29
C LYS A 60 -0.07 11.48 -4.27
N GLN A 61 0.32 12.47 -3.46
CA GLN A 61 1.73 12.81 -3.29
C GLN A 61 2.54 11.65 -2.73
N PHE A 62 2.00 10.90 -1.78
CA PHE A 62 2.65 9.69 -1.24
C PHE A 62 2.94 8.67 -2.35
N PHE A 63 1.95 8.33 -3.18
CA PHE A 63 2.11 7.35 -4.26
C PHE A 63 3.03 7.82 -5.39
N VAL A 64 2.96 9.11 -5.77
CA VAL A 64 3.88 9.71 -6.77
C VAL A 64 5.34 9.64 -6.29
N ASN A 65 5.56 9.76 -4.98
CA ASN A 65 6.89 9.82 -4.39
C ASN A 65 7.32 8.49 -3.74
N LEU A 66 6.81 7.34 -4.20
CA LEU A 66 7.34 6.04 -3.77
C LEU A 66 8.81 5.91 -4.18
N HIS A 67 9.62 5.27 -3.33
CA HIS A 67 11.05 5.14 -3.57
C HIS A 67 11.32 4.21 -4.78
N PRO A 68 11.97 4.68 -5.85
CA PRO A 68 12.04 3.94 -7.11
C PRO A 68 12.92 2.69 -7.04
N ALA A 69 13.93 2.66 -6.17
CA ALA A 69 14.85 1.53 -6.05
C ALA A 69 14.45 0.50 -4.96
N LEU A 70 13.56 0.87 -4.04
CA LEU A 70 13.15 -0.01 -2.93
C LEU A 70 11.79 -0.65 -3.17
N ASN A 71 11.05 -0.18 -4.17
CA ASN A 71 9.82 -0.78 -4.63
C ASN A 71 10.02 -1.38 -6.02
N SER A 72 9.17 -2.34 -6.40
CA SER A 72 9.11 -2.79 -7.79
C SER A 72 8.63 -1.65 -8.70
N ALA A 73 9.09 -1.64 -9.95
CA ALA A 73 8.66 -0.67 -10.95
C ALA A 73 7.13 -0.66 -11.14
N ASP A 74 6.51 -1.83 -10.99
CA ASP A 74 5.06 -2.04 -11.17
C ASP A 74 4.26 -1.95 -9.85
N ILE A 75 4.85 -1.44 -8.75
CA ILE A 75 4.21 -1.47 -7.43
C ILE A 75 2.81 -0.83 -7.43
N VAL A 76 2.62 0.28 -8.15
CA VAL A 76 1.32 0.95 -8.27
C VAL A 76 0.27 0.02 -8.90
N SER A 77 0.64 -0.67 -9.97
CA SER A 77 -0.23 -1.63 -10.66
C SER A 77 -0.58 -2.82 -9.75
N VAL A 78 0.41 -3.33 -9.01
CA VAL A 78 0.22 -4.43 -8.05
C VAL A 78 -0.73 -4.01 -6.92
N LEU A 79 -0.55 -2.82 -6.36
CA LEU A 79 -1.44 -2.27 -5.33
C LEU A 79 -2.86 -2.10 -5.87
N TYR A 80 -3.01 -1.62 -7.10
CA TYR A 80 -4.33 -1.48 -7.71
C TYR A 80 -5.04 -2.83 -7.89
N GLN A 81 -4.34 -3.83 -8.43
CA GLN A 81 -4.89 -5.19 -8.56
C GLN A 81 -5.27 -5.79 -7.22
N TYR A 82 -4.45 -5.56 -6.19
CA TYR A 82 -4.75 -5.98 -4.82
C TYR A 82 -6.06 -5.38 -4.30
N VAL A 83 -6.26 -4.07 -4.50
CA VAL A 83 -7.47 -3.40 -4.01
C VAL A 83 -8.72 -3.85 -4.77
N MET A 84 -8.60 -4.09 -6.07
CA MET A 84 -9.74 -4.53 -6.87
C MET A 84 -10.14 -5.98 -6.61
N GLN A 85 -9.30 -6.77 -5.94
CA GLN A 85 -9.52 -8.20 -5.64
C GLN A 85 -9.97 -9.03 -6.86
N SER A 86 -9.63 -8.57 -8.06
CA SER A 86 -10.12 -9.09 -9.33
C SER A 86 -9.01 -8.94 -10.38
N PRO A 87 -8.90 -9.85 -11.35
CA PRO A 87 -8.01 -9.68 -12.50
C PRO A 87 -8.51 -8.52 -13.36
N VAL A 88 -8.07 -7.29 -13.05
CA VAL A 88 -8.37 -6.10 -13.84
C VAL A 88 -7.41 -6.01 -15.03
N ALA A 89 -7.95 -5.70 -16.20
CA ALA A 89 -7.15 -5.34 -17.36
C ALA A 89 -6.46 -3.99 -17.09
N LEU A 90 -5.16 -4.04 -16.78
CA LEU A 90 -4.35 -2.84 -16.55
C LEU A 90 -4.08 -2.04 -17.83
N ALA A 91 -4.34 -2.62 -19.01
CA ALA A 91 -4.09 -2.00 -20.30
C ALA A 91 -4.89 -0.70 -20.52
N ASP A 92 -6.00 -0.55 -19.81
CA ASP A 92 -6.90 0.61 -19.93
C ASP A 92 -6.46 1.80 -19.06
N TYR A 93 -5.45 1.64 -18.21
CA TYR A 93 -5.04 2.66 -17.24
C TYR A 93 -3.57 3.02 -17.39
N ASN A 94 -3.28 4.32 -17.37
CA ASN A 94 -1.92 4.81 -17.16
C ASN A 94 -1.60 4.91 -15.65
N GLN A 95 -0.31 5.02 -15.33
CA GLN A 95 0.15 5.07 -13.94
C GLN A 95 -0.46 6.23 -13.13
N ALA A 96 -0.69 7.39 -13.75
CA ALA A 96 -1.27 8.55 -13.07
C ALA A 96 -2.74 8.32 -12.68
N GLU A 97 -3.51 7.63 -13.53
CA GLU A 97 -4.89 7.23 -13.24
C GLU A 97 -4.94 6.20 -12.11
N LEU A 98 -4.05 5.21 -12.12
CA LEU A 98 -3.96 4.24 -11.02
C LEU A 98 -3.65 4.92 -9.69
N ILE A 99 -2.71 5.86 -9.68
CA ILE A 99 -2.37 6.67 -8.51
C ILE A 99 -3.59 7.48 -8.04
N GLU A 100 -4.31 8.13 -8.95
CA GLU A 100 -5.52 8.89 -8.61
C GLU A 100 -6.56 8.00 -7.91
N LEU A 101 -6.84 6.82 -8.49
CA LEU A 101 -7.79 5.86 -7.93
C LEU A 101 -7.37 5.37 -6.53
N LEU A 102 -6.10 5.00 -6.36
CA LEU A 102 -5.57 4.60 -5.04
C LEU A 102 -5.66 5.72 -4.01
N SER A 103 -5.49 6.97 -4.44
CA SER A 103 -5.58 8.15 -3.57
C SER A 103 -7.01 8.40 -3.10
N ILE A 104 -7.99 8.24 -3.99
CA ILE A 104 -9.42 8.32 -3.66
C ILE A 104 -9.82 7.18 -2.71
N LEU A 105 -9.33 5.96 -2.95
CA LEU A 105 -9.59 4.83 -2.06
C LEU A 105 -9.01 5.06 -0.66
N THR A 106 -7.84 5.68 -0.58
CA THR A 106 -7.22 6.09 0.68
C THR A 106 -8.06 7.14 1.41
N SER A 107 -8.55 8.17 0.70
CA SER A 107 -9.39 9.21 1.30
C SER A 107 -10.70 8.66 1.88
N GLN A 108 -11.26 7.65 1.22
CA GLN A 108 -12.45 6.92 1.66
C GLN A 108 -12.18 5.86 2.74
N SER A 109 -10.93 5.72 3.21
CA SER A 109 -10.51 4.65 4.15
C SER A 109 -10.79 3.23 3.66
N LYS A 110 -10.91 3.06 2.33
CA LYS A 110 -10.98 1.74 1.68
C LYS A 110 -9.60 1.15 1.43
N LEU A 111 -8.58 1.98 1.51
CA LEU A 111 -7.17 1.60 1.52
C LEU A 111 -6.49 2.28 2.71
N LEU A 112 -5.77 1.51 3.51
CA LEU A 112 -5.03 2.00 4.66
C LEU A 112 -3.54 2.08 4.33
N ILE A 113 -2.89 3.14 4.79
CA ILE A 113 -1.43 3.31 4.72
C ILE A 113 -0.94 3.47 6.15
N ILE A 114 -0.16 2.50 6.63
CA ILE A 114 0.25 2.37 8.03
C ILE A 114 1.78 2.43 8.09
N PRO A 115 2.37 3.35 8.88
CA PRO A 115 3.81 3.39 9.10
C PRO A 115 4.30 2.13 9.83
N LEU A 116 5.41 1.55 9.38
CA LEU A 116 6.06 0.39 10.03
C LEU A 116 7.35 0.76 10.76
N PHE A 117 7.52 2.04 11.08
CA PHE A 117 8.64 2.59 11.84
C PHE A 117 8.13 3.24 13.13
N GLU A 118 9.03 3.41 14.08
CA GLU A 118 8.77 4.05 15.38
C GLU A 118 8.55 5.57 15.26
#